data_AF-A0A2T0Q0R2-F1
#
_entry.id   AF-A0A2T0Q0R2-F1
#
_cell.length_a   1.000
_cell.length_b   1.000
_cell.length_c   1.000
_cell.angle_alpha   90.00
_cell.angle_beta   90.00
_cell.angle_gamma   90.00
#
_symmetry.space_group_name_H-M   'P 1'
#
loop_
_entity.id
_entity.type
_entity.pdbx_description
1 polymer ?
#
loop_
_entity_poly.entity_id
_entity_poly.type
_entity_poly.pdbx_seq_one_letter_code
_entity_poly.pdbx_strand_id
1 'polypeptide(L)'
;MAEGSGSGDAGRNTGGAHADGKEADKRLAIELIAAYTSRDPGAVRAVVGRIEPTASPGVGSELKILASFLTLRAREAGVVWGPEDARTAVGSTIAGILEPEHEFAVVASMAAFADGDVEEATKLTNGDDTILLHMLAAYAAGLGGEVYRPAELLATLRIATGIVDEPPDADRE
;
A
#
# COMPACT_ATOMS: atom_id res chain seq x y z
N MET A 1 -24.49 22.02 -54.53
CA MET A 1 -24.95 22.88 -53.42
C MET A 1 -25.78 21.99 -52.51
N ALA A 2 -25.55 21.79 -51.23
CA ALA A 2 -24.47 21.99 -50.28
C ALA A 2 -24.89 21.13 -49.06
N GLU A 3 -23.95 20.43 -48.43
CA GLU A 3 -23.75 20.30 -46.98
C GLU A 3 -24.98 19.93 -46.11
N GLY A 4 -24.98 18.89 -45.28
CA GLY A 4 -23.92 18.38 -44.41
C GLY A 4 -24.51 18.24 -43.01
N SER A 5 -24.27 17.11 -42.34
CA SER A 5 -24.12 16.96 -40.89
C SER A 5 -24.18 15.48 -40.53
N GLY A 6 -23.03 14.83 -40.67
CA GLY A 6 -22.73 13.67 -39.84
C GLY A 6 -22.49 14.17 -38.42
N SER A 7 -23.35 13.76 -37.49
CA SER A 7 -23.11 13.91 -36.06
C SER A 7 -22.58 12.57 -35.54
N GLY A 8 -21.29 12.34 -35.75
CA GLY A 8 -20.52 11.39 -34.97
C GLY A 8 -19.86 12.15 -33.82
N ASP A 9 -20.28 11.89 -32.59
CA ASP A 9 -19.43 11.94 -31.40
C ASP A 9 -20.21 11.39 -30.19
N ALA A 10 -20.01 10.12 -29.89
CA ALA A 10 -20.28 9.56 -28.57
C ALA A 10 -19.18 8.53 -28.27
N GLY A 11 -17.93 8.99 -28.35
CA GLY A 11 -16.73 8.22 -28.02
C GLY A 11 -15.89 8.92 -26.95
N ARG A 12 -16.51 9.47 -25.90
CA ARG A 12 -15.78 10.13 -24.81
C ARG A 12 -15.40 9.14 -23.69
N ASN A 13 -14.23 8.56 -23.89
CA ASN A 13 -13.11 8.52 -22.94
C ASN A 13 -13.45 8.24 -21.46
N THR A 14 -13.66 6.97 -21.11
CA THR A 14 -13.71 6.48 -19.71
C THR A 14 -12.35 5.93 -19.22
N GLY A 15 -11.31 5.96 -20.06
CA GLY A 15 -9.99 5.36 -19.74
C GLY A 15 -9.10 6.19 -18.82
N GLY A 16 -9.27 7.52 -18.75
CA GLY A 16 -8.41 8.42 -17.97
C GLY A 16 -8.65 8.38 -16.46
N ALA A 17 -9.90 8.54 -16.02
CA ALA A 17 -10.24 8.59 -14.59
C ALA A 17 -9.88 7.29 -13.82
N HIS A 18 -9.95 6.14 -14.49
CA HIS A 18 -9.56 4.85 -13.89
C HIS A 18 -8.04 4.66 -13.81
N ALA A 19 -7.27 5.23 -14.74
CA ALA A 19 -5.82 5.20 -14.70
C ALA A 19 -5.28 6.12 -13.58
N ASP A 20 -5.85 7.33 -13.49
CA ASP A 20 -5.48 8.34 -12.48
C ASP A 20 -5.78 7.86 -11.05
N GLY A 21 -6.94 7.21 -10.84
CA GLY A 21 -7.30 6.62 -9.55
C GLY A 21 -6.34 5.50 -9.13
N LYS A 22 -5.97 4.63 -10.07
CA LYS A 22 -5.01 3.54 -9.80
C LYS A 22 -3.61 4.07 -9.48
N GLU A 23 -3.19 5.17 -10.11
CA GLU A 23 -1.92 5.81 -9.78
C GLU A 23 -1.96 6.45 -8.38
N ALA A 24 -3.05 7.13 -8.04
CA ALA A 24 -3.24 7.69 -6.70
C ALA A 24 -3.17 6.60 -5.61
N ASP A 25 -3.78 5.44 -5.85
CA ASP A 25 -3.75 4.32 -4.91
C ASP A 25 -2.34 3.76 -4.70
N LYS A 26 -1.57 3.61 -5.78
CA LYS A 26 -0.16 3.19 -5.70
C LYS A 26 0.67 4.20 -4.91
N ARG A 27 0.47 5.50 -5.15
CA ARG A 27 1.18 6.58 -4.43
C ARG A 27 0.86 6.51 -2.94
N LEU A 28 -0.42 6.42 -2.56
CA LEU A 28 -0.85 6.29 -1.16
C LEU A 28 -0.30 5.01 -0.49
N ALA A 29 -0.26 3.88 -1.21
CA ALA A 29 0.32 2.64 -0.70
C ALA A 29 1.83 2.80 -0.40
N ILE A 30 2.60 3.39 -1.32
CA ILE A 30 4.03 3.66 -1.12
C ILE A 30 4.25 4.67 0.00
N GLU A 31 3.43 5.72 0.07
CA GLU A 31 3.52 6.72 1.14
C GLU A 31 3.25 6.10 2.52
N LEU A 32 2.29 5.17 2.63
CA LEU A 32 2.03 4.48 3.89
C LEU A 32 3.20 3.58 4.30
N ILE A 33 3.79 2.84 3.35
CA ILE A 33 5.01 2.05 3.58
C ILE A 33 6.16 2.96 4.00
N ALA A 34 6.32 4.13 3.36
CA ALA A 34 7.34 5.11 3.71
C ALA A 34 7.19 5.62 5.14
N ALA A 35 5.95 5.94 5.57
CA ALA A 35 5.66 6.40 6.92
C ALA A 35 6.01 5.34 7.99
N TYR A 36 5.74 4.07 7.71
CA TYR A 36 6.16 2.97 8.59
C TYR A 36 7.67 2.76 8.59
N THR A 37 8.31 2.86 7.43
CA THR A 37 9.77 2.75 7.31
C THR A 37 10.48 3.85 8.10
N SER A 38 9.92 5.06 8.13
CA SER A 38 10.44 6.18 8.93
C SER A 38 10.02 6.15 10.41
N ARG A 39 9.16 5.20 10.80
CA ARG A 39 8.54 5.11 12.14
C ARG A 39 7.90 6.42 12.60
N ASP A 40 7.24 7.14 11.69
CA ASP A 40 6.62 8.44 12.00
C ASP A 40 5.10 8.30 12.20
N PRO A 41 4.58 8.36 13.45
CA PRO A 41 3.15 8.26 13.70
C PRO A 41 2.34 9.44 13.14
N GLY A 42 2.95 10.61 13.00
CA GLY A 42 2.32 11.77 12.35
C GLY A 42 2.11 11.52 10.86
N ALA A 43 3.14 10.99 10.18
CA ALA A 43 3.05 10.62 8.77
C ALA A 43 2.04 9.49 8.54
N VAL A 44 2.03 8.45 9.39
CA VAL A 44 1.06 7.35 9.28
C VAL A 44 -0.38 7.89 9.38
N ARG A 45 -0.68 8.72 10.38
CA ARG A 45 -2.02 9.32 10.52
C ARG A 45 -2.39 10.21 9.33
N ALA A 46 -1.43 10.99 8.81
CA ALA A 46 -1.67 11.86 7.66
C ALA A 46 -1.95 11.10 6.36
N VAL A 47 -1.29 9.96 6.14
CA VAL A 47 -1.57 9.10 4.98
C VAL A 47 -2.92 8.42 5.14
N VAL A 48 -3.19 7.78 6.28
CA VAL A 48 -4.46 7.08 6.53
C VAL A 48 -5.65 8.04 6.45
N GLY A 49 -5.53 9.26 6.96
CA GLY A 49 -6.59 10.27 6.86
C GLY A 49 -6.93 10.73 5.43
N ARG A 50 -6.07 10.43 4.44
CA ARG A 50 -6.32 10.68 3.01
C ARG A 50 -6.92 9.48 2.28
N ILE A 51 -6.93 8.30 2.91
CA ILE A 51 -7.53 7.10 2.33
C ILE A 51 -9.02 7.15 2.66
N GLU A 52 -9.87 7.39 1.66
CA GLU A 52 -11.31 7.40 1.87
C GLU A 52 -11.83 5.98 2.18
N PRO A 53 -12.49 5.75 3.34
CA PRO A 53 -12.91 4.41 3.78
C PRO A 53 -13.87 3.69 2.83
N THR A 54 -14.66 4.44 2.05
CA THR A 54 -15.66 3.89 1.12
C THR A 54 -15.23 3.91 -0.34
N ALA A 55 -14.10 4.54 -0.68
CA ALA A 55 -13.74 4.84 -2.08
C ALA A 55 -12.41 4.25 -2.56
N SER A 56 -11.58 3.62 -1.71
CA SER A 56 -10.37 2.96 -2.21
C SER A 56 -10.05 1.58 -1.62
N PRO A 57 -10.78 0.53 -2.05
CA PRO A 57 -10.25 -0.83 -2.03
C PRO A 57 -8.94 -0.98 -2.85
N GLY A 58 -8.63 0.02 -3.69
CA GLY A 58 -7.42 0.07 -4.51
C GLY A 58 -6.14 0.14 -3.69
N VAL A 59 -6.06 0.98 -2.65
CA VAL A 59 -4.85 1.06 -1.80
C VAL A 59 -4.55 -0.29 -1.13
N GLY A 60 -5.58 -0.95 -0.58
CA GLY A 60 -5.42 -2.29 0.00
C GLY A 60 -4.97 -3.33 -1.03
N SER A 61 -5.47 -3.25 -2.26
CA SER A 61 -5.02 -4.10 -3.37
C SER A 61 -3.55 -3.85 -3.74
N GLU A 62 -3.14 -2.58 -3.86
CA GLU A 62 -1.75 -2.23 -4.18
C GLU A 62 -0.80 -2.65 -3.06
N LEU A 63 -1.19 -2.50 -1.78
CA LEU A 63 -0.40 -3.00 -0.65
C LEU A 63 -0.22 -4.53 -0.69
N LYS A 64 -1.25 -5.30 -1.08
CA LYS A 64 -1.12 -6.77 -1.28
C LYS A 64 -0.14 -7.12 -2.39
N ILE A 65 -0.17 -6.38 -3.50
CA ILE A 65 0.75 -6.55 -4.63
C ILE A 65 2.19 -6.25 -4.17
N LEU A 66 2.41 -5.13 -3.50
CA LEU A 66 3.72 -4.73 -2.99
C LEU A 66 4.27 -5.70 -1.94
N ALA A 67 3.43 -6.16 -1.01
CA ALA A 67 3.79 -7.19 -0.04
C ALA A 67 4.24 -8.48 -0.75
N SER A 68 3.47 -8.95 -1.73
CA SER A 68 3.81 -10.15 -2.51
C SER A 68 5.12 -10.00 -3.29
N PHE A 69 5.33 -8.82 -3.91
CA PHE A 69 6.57 -8.47 -4.59
C PHE A 69 7.77 -8.54 -3.64
N LEU A 70 7.66 -7.93 -2.45
CA LEU A 70 8.73 -7.96 -1.45
C LEU A 70 8.99 -9.36 -0.89
N THR A 71 7.95 -10.19 -0.71
CA THR A 71 8.10 -11.59 -0.32
C THR A 71 8.92 -12.37 -1.34
N LEU A 72 8.62 -12.23 -2.64
CA LEU A 72 9.42 -12.85 -3.69
C LEU A 72 10.86 -12.34 -3.65
N ARG A 73 11.03 -11.03 -3.47
CA ARG A 73 12.34 -10.40 -3.51
C ARG A 73 13.24 -10.77 -2.33
N ALA A 74 12.67 -10.88 -1.14
CA ALA A 74 13.36 -11.39 0.04
C ALA A 74 13.82 -12.84 -0.16
N ARG A 75 12.95 -13.69 -0.75
CA ARG A 75 13.32 -15.08 -1.09
C ARG A 75 14.49 -15.13 -2.09
N GLU A 76 14.47 -14.31 -3.12
CA GLU A 76 15.57 -14.21 -4.10
C GLU A 76 16.89 -13.74 -3.46
N ALA A 77 16.80 -12.88 -2.45
CA ALA A 77 17.95 -12.43 -1.66
C ALA A 77 18.43 -13.45 -0.63
N GLY A 78 17.78 -14.62 -0.52
CA GLY A 78 18.13 -15.67 0.44
C GLY A 78 17.62 -15.43 1.86
N VAL A 79 16.71 -14.48 2.06
CA VAL A 79 16.06 -14.25 3.35
C VAL A 79 15.06 -15.38 3.60
N VAL A 80 15.31 -16.16 4.64
CA VAL A 80 14.36 -17.17 5.13
C VAL A 80 13.32 -16.44 5.96
N TRP A 81 12.10 -16.34 5.44
CA TRP A 81 11.02 -15.58 6.06
C TRP A 81 9.80 -16.47 6.29
N GLY A 82 9.53 -16.78 7.56
CA GLY A 82 8.41 -17.58 8.01
C GLY A 82 7.26 -16.76 8.61
N PRO A 83 6.19 -17.44 9.04
CA PRO A 83 5.05 -16.79 9.69
C PRO A 83 5.42 -16.07 11.00
N GLU A 84 6.30 -16.65 11.81
CA GLU A 84 6.77 -16.02 13.06
C GLU A 84 7.60 -14.75 12.81
N ASP A 85 8.44 -14.75 11.78
CA ASP A 85 9.23 -13.59 11.37
C ASP A 85 8.30 -12.46 10.92
N ALA A 86 7.27 -12.78 10.14
CA ALA A 86 6.25 -11.83 9.72
C ALA A 86 5.51 -11.19 10.90
N ARG A 87 5.07 -11.99 11.88
CA ARG A 87 4.41 -11.49 13.10
C ARG A 87 5.33 -10.56 13.89
N THR A 88 6.59 -10.98 14.09
CA THR A 88 7.60 -10.21 14.82
C THR A 88 7.93 -8.89 14.13
N ALA A 89 8.09 -8.92 12.80
CA ALA A 89 8.36 -7.74 11.99
C ALA A 89 7.19 -6.75 12.04
N VAL A 90 5.95 -7.21 11.87
CA VAL A 90 4.76 -6.36 11.97
C VAL A 90 4.66 -5.73 13.36
N GLY A 91 4.74 -6.53 14.43
CA GLY A 91 4.65 -6.04 15.81
C GLY A 91 5.73 -4.99 16.12
N SER A 92 6.99 -5.28 15.78
CA SER A 92 8.09 -4.33 16.00
C SER A 92 7.98 -3.05 15.16
N THR A 93 7.39 -3.14 13.96
CA THR A 93 7.19 -2.01 13.05
C THR A 93 6.10 -1.06 13.56
N ILE A 94 5.00 -1.59 14.09
CA ILE A 94 3.87 -0.75 14.56
C ILE A 94 3.98 -0.30 16.02
N ALA A 95 4.85 -0.93 16.82
CA ALA A 95 4.99 -0.65 18.23
C ALA A 95 5.20 0.85 18.52
N GLY A 96 4.27 1.43 19.30
CA GLY A 96 4.30 2.84 19.70
C GLY A 96 3.93 3.84 18.58
N ILE A 97 3.46 3.35 17.43
CA ILE A 97 2.97 4.16 16.32
C ILE A 97 1.44 4.24 16.34
N LEU A 98 0.79 3.10 16.60
CA LEU A 98 -0.67 2.97 16.62
C LEU A 98 -1.22 3.09 18.04
N GLU A 99 -2.51 3.39 18.15
CA GLU A 99 -3.22 3.24 19.42
C GLU A 99 -3.23 1.75 19.84
N PRO A 100 -3.18 1.45 21.15
CA PRO A 100 -3.03 0.07 21.65
C PRO A 100 -4.06 -0.92 21.09
N GLU A 101 -5.31 -0.48 20.90
CA GLU A 101 -6.38 -1.31 20.36
C GLU A 101 -6.12 -1.69 18.88
N HIS A 102 -5.61 -0.75 18.09
CA HIS A 102 -5.25 -1.00 16.68
C HIS A 102 -3.99 -1.84 16.59
N GLU A 103 -3.00 -1.59 17.45
CA GLU A 103 -1.78 -2.41 17.54
C GLU A 103 -2.13 -3.88 17.82
N PHE A 104 -2.99 -4.12 18.82
CA PHE A 104 -3.46 -5.46 19.14
C PHE A 104 -4.20 -6.10 17.95
N ALA A 105 -5.14 -5.39 17.33
CA ALA A 105 -5.92 -5.94 16.23
C ALA A 105 -5.03 -6.29 15.02
N VAL A 106 -4.06 -5.43 14.68
CA VAL A 106 -3.09 -5.69 13.60
C VAL A 106 -2.26 -6.94 13.88
N VAL A 107 -1.71 -7.08 15.10
CA VAL A 107 -0.89 -8.26 15.45
C VAL A 107 -1.73 -9.53 15.45
N ALA A 108 -2.94 -9.48 16.01
CA ALA A 108 -3.84 -10.62 16.06
C ALA A 108 -4.28 -11.05 14.65
N SER A 109 -4.66 -10.10 13.78
CA SER A 109 -4.98 -10.38 12.38
C SER A 109 -3.79 -10.95 11.63
N MET A 110 -2.58 -10.43 11.84
CA MET A 110 -1.36 -10.97 11.22
C MET A 110 -1.09 -12.41 11.67
N ALA A 111 -1.31 -12.73 12.96
CA ALA A 111 -1.17 -14.08 13.47
C ALA A 111 -2.17 -15.05 12.80
N ALA A 112 -3.44 -14.65 12.70
CA ALA A 112 -4.46 -15.45 12.03
C ALA A 112 -4.15 -15.67 10.53
N PHE A 113 -3.69 -14.64 9.82
CA PHE A 113 -3.23 -14.77 8.42
C PHE A 113 -2.02 -15.70 8.29
N ALA A 114 -1.05 -15.60 9.20
CA ALA A 114 0.12 -16.46 9.26
C ALA A 114 -0.25 -17.95 9.43
N ASP A 115 -1.33 -18.22 10.16
CA ASP A 115 -1.83 -19.57 10.42
C ASP A 115 -2.80 -20.08 9.33
N GLY A 116 -3.11 -19.24 8.34
CA GLY A 116 -4.04 -19.54 7.26
C GLY A 116 -5.53 -19.41 7.63
N ASP A 117 -5.84 -18.87 8.81
CA ASP A 117 -7.21 -18.63 9.27
C ASP A 117 -7.72 -17.25 8.83
N VAL A 118 -8.11 -17.17 7.56
CA VAL A 118 -8.62 -15.94 6.94
C VAL A 118 -9.97 -15.50 7.53
N GLU A 119 -10.78 -16.45 8.01
CA GLU A 119 -12.07 -16.15 8.63
C GLU A 119 -11.87 -15.45 9.97
N GLU A 120 -10.99 -15.97 10.82
CA GLU A 120 -10.63 -15.33 12.09
C GLU A 120 -9.94 -13.99 11.87
N ALA A 121 -9.02 -13.89 10.90
CA ALA A 121 -8.38 -12.64 10.55
C ALA A 121 -9.41 -11.54 10.19
N THR A 122 -10.47 -11.91 9.48
CA THR A 122 -11.58 -11.01 9.09
C THR A 122 -12.47 -10.64 10.29
N LYS A 123 -12.69 -11.54 11.24
CA LYS A 123 -13.43 -11.24 12.48
C LYS A 123 -12.66 -10.25 13.35
N LEU A 124 -11.34 -10.43 13.45
CA LEU A 124 -10.45 -9.59 14.24
C LEU A 124 -10.34 -8.16 13.70
N THR A 125 -10.52 -7.95 12.39
CA THR A 125 -10.61 -6.60 11.85
C THR A 125 -11.98 -5.95 12.10
N ASN A 126 -13.00 -6.71 12.50
CA ASN A 126 -14.37 -6.20 12.74
C ASN A 126 -14.93 -5.33 11.59
N GLY A 127 -14.51 -5.61 10.34
CA GLY A 127 -14.89 -4.82 9.17
C GLY A 127 -14.19 -3.45 9.05
N ASP A 128 -13.20 -3.17 9.90
CA ASP A 128 -12.34 -2.00 9.78
C ASP A 128 -11.17 -2.30 8.83
N ASP A 129 -11.32 -1.85 7.58
CA ASP A 129 -10.31 -2.02 6.53
C ASP A 129 -8.98 -1.31 6.87
N THR A 130 -8.97 -0.34 7.79
CA THR A 130 -7.73 0.35 8.18
C THR A 130 -6.77 -0.57 8.91
N ILE A 131 -7.26 -1.58 9.64
CA ILE A 131 -6.42 -2.62 10.27
C ILE A 131 -5.65 -3.40 9.20
N LEU A 132 -6.31 -3.74 8.10
CA LEU A 132 -5.67 -4.43 6.97
C LEU A 132 -4.61 -3.55 6.31
N LEU A 133 -4.88 -2.25 6.14
CA LEU A 133 -3.92 -1.29 5.57
C LEU A 133 -2.67 -1.19 6.46
N HIS A 134 -2.85 -1.00 7.76
CA HIS A 134 -1.77 -0.95 8.74
C HIS A 134 -0.93 -2.24 8.73
N MET A 135 -1.59 -3.39 8.75
CA MET A 135 -0.94 -4.69 8.73
C MET A 135 -0.09 -4.89 7.48
N LEU A 136 -0.65 -4.66 6.29
CA LEU A 136 0.07 -4.87 5.03
C LEU A 136 1.22 -3.88 4.84
N ALA A 137 1.02 -2.61 5.20
CA ALA A 137 2.07 -1.60 5.09
C ALA A 137 3.20 -1.85 6.09
N ALA A 138 2.88 -2.26 7.33
CA ALA A 138 3.88 -2.65 8.31
C ALA A 138 4.63 -3.90 7.89
N TYR A 139 3.94 -4.91 7.33
CA TYR A 139 4.58 -6.10 6.77
C TYR A 139 5.56 -5.74 5.65
N ALA A 140 5.13 -4.90 4.70
CA ALA A 140 5.96 -4.44 3.60
C ALA A 140 7.17 -3.62 4.07
N ALA A 141 6.99 -2.73 5.06
CA ALA A 141 8.08 -1.95 5.63
C ALA A 141 9.09 -2.84 6.38
N GLY A 142 8.60 -3.75 7.24
CA GLY A 142 9.44 -4.67 8.00
C GLY A 142 10.24 -5.60 7.10
N LEU A 143 9.56 -6.32 6.18
CA LEU A 143 10.23 -7.22 5.23
C LEU A 143 11.15 -6.45 4.27
N GLY A 144 10.70 -5.28 3.78
CA GLY A 144 11.50 -4.42 2.91
C GLY A 144 12.80 -3.98 3.57
N GLY A 145 12.78 -3.72 4.88
CA GLY A 145 13.95 -3.34 5.67
C GLY A 145 15.02 -4.43 5.80
N GLU A 146 14.66 -5.70 5.61
CA GLU A 146 15.63 -6.82 5.62
C GLU A 146 16.44 -6.89 4.33
N VAL A 147 15.89 -6.38 3.23
CA VAL A 147 16.48 -6.47 1.88
C VAL A 147 17.05 -5.14 1.40
N TYR A 148 16.57 -4.02 1.92
CA TYR A 148 16.87 -2.69 1.39
C TYR A 148 17.07 -1.66 2.49
N ARG A 149 17.93 -0.67 2.21
CA ARG A 149 17.91 0.59 2.98
C ARG A 149 16.61 1.36 2.68
N PRO A 150 16.12 2.23 3.59
CA PRO A 150 14.86 2.95 3.39
C PRO A 150 14.72 3.66 2.03
N ALA A 151 15.74 4.39 1.58
CA ALA A 151 15.70 5.08 0.29
C ALA A 151 15.67 4.11 -0.91
N GLU A 152 16.39 2.98 -0.80
CA GLU A 152 16.42 1.94 -1.84
C GLU A 152 15.09 1.21 -1.93
N LEU A 153 14.44 0.94 -0.79
CA LEU A 153 13.11 0.35 -0.74
C LEU A 153 12.12 1.22 -1.52
N LEU A 154 12.03 2.51 -1.19
CA LEU A 154 11.07 3.41 -1.82
C LEU A 154 11.34 3.59 -3.32
N ALA A 155 12.61 3.72 -3.71
CA ALA A 155 12.98 3.76 -5.13
C ALA A 155 12.55 2.48 -5.85
N THR A 156 12.78 1.31 -5.24
CA THR A 156 12.39 0.01 -5.80
C THR A 156 10.87 -0.10 -5.96
N LEU A 157 10.09 0.32 -4.96
CA LEU A 157 8.63 0.28 -5.03
C LEU A 157 8.07 1.21 -6.10
N ARG A 158 8.66 2.40 -6.29
CA ARG A 158 8.28 3.33 -7.37
C ARG A 158 8.55 2.73 -8.75
N ILE A 159 9.73 2.14 -8.94
CA ILE A 159 10.08 1.44 -10.18
C ILE A 159 9.11 0.27 -10.43
N ALA A 160 8.83 -0.55 -9.42
CA ALA A 160 7.94 -1.72 -9.55
C ALA A 160 6.49 -1.32 -9.89
N THR A 161 6.04 -0.16 -9.41
CA THR A 161 4.67 0.35 -9.65
C THR A 161 4.56 1.22 -10.90
N GLY A 162 5.69 1.58 -11.50
CA GLY A 162 5.76 2.50 -12.64
C GLY A 162 5.49 3.95 -12.29
N ILE A 163 5.57 4.33 -11.01
CA ILE A 163 5.47 5.74 -10.59
C ILE A 163 6.78 6.43 -10.96
N VAL A 164 6.71 7.29 -11.96
CA VAL A 164 7.79 8.22 -12.29
C VAL A 164 7.54 9.48 -11.46
N ASP A 165 8.52 9.88 -10.65
CA ASP A 165 8.50 11.22 -10.06
C ASP A 165 8.56 12.21 -11.23
N GLU A 166 7.43 12.78 -11.62
CA GLU A 166 7.38 13.80 -12.66
C GLU A 166 8.27 14.97 -12.20
N PRO A 167 9.30 15.35 -12.98
CA PRO A 167 10.10 16.52 -12.62
C PRO A 167 9.15 17.72 -12.52
N PRO A 168 9.31 18.61 -11.53
CA PRO A 168 8.46 19.78 -11.40
C PRO A 168 8.47 20.52 -12.73
N ASP A 169 7.28 20.73 -13.32
CA ASP A 169 7.02 21.47 -14.56
C ASP A 169 8.11 22.54 -14.77
N ALA A 170 9.09 22.24 -15.63
CA ALA A 170 10.14 23.18 -16.00
C ALA A 170 9.62 24.26 -16.97
N ASP A 171 8.31 24.27 -17.26
CA ASP A 171 7.67 25.17 -18.21
C ASP A 171 6.43 25.83 -17.57
N ARG A 172 6.67 26.75 -16.65
CA ARG A 172 5.77 27.89 -16.37
C ARG A 172 6.62 29.16 -16.19
N GLU A 173 7.25 29.60 -17.28
CA GLU A 173 7.66 31.00 -17.49
C GLU A 173 6.68 31.72 -18.41
#